data_AF-A0A497QF30-F1
#
_entry.id   AF-A0A497QF30-F1
#
_cell.length_a   1.000
_cell.length_b   1.000
_cell.length_c   1.000
_cell.angle_alpha   90.00
_cell.angle_beta   90.00
_cell.angle_gamma   90.00
#
_symmetry.space_group_name_H-M   'P 1'
#
loop_
_entity.id
_entity.type
_entity.pdbx_description
1 polymer ?
#
loop_
_entity_poly.entity_id
_entity_poly.type
_entity_poly.pdbx_seq_one_letter_code
_entity_poly.pdbx_strand_id
1 'polypeptide(L)'
;KGLKELIDNDQIVWRYVNEHSEPTKESNPNGSIDNIAGICNLEGNVVGLMPHPERAAESILSPWETDHGRLYFKSIENFHREMM
;
A
#
# COMPACT_ATOMS: atom_id res chain seq x y z
N LYS A 1 7.91 -7.02 -20.02
CA LYS A 1 8.91 -7.40 -19.01
C LYS A 1 8.57 -6.82 -17.63
N GLY A 2 8.19 -5.54 -17.47
CA GLY A 2 7.83 -4.97 -16.15
C GLY A 2 6.77 -5.69 -15.30
N LEU A 3 5.49 -5.74 -15.73
CA LEU A 3 4.40 -6.24 -14.86
C LEU A 3 4.54 -7.72 -14.46
N LYS A 4 4.90 -8.60 -15.40
CA LYS A 4 5.03 -10.03 -15.13
C LYS A 4 6.11 -10.30 -14.08
N GLU A 5 7.25 -9.61 -14.16
CA GLU A 5 8.34 -9.76 -13.19
C GLU A 5 7.89 -9.33 -11.79
N LEU A 6 7.14 -8.22 -11.66
CA LEU A 6 6.58 -7.80 -10.36
C LEU A 6 5.64 -8.86 -9.75
N ILE A 7 4.84 -9.53 -10.58
CA ILE A 7 3.93 -10.60 -10.14
C ILE A 7 4.73 -11.85 -9.75
N ASP A 8 5.65 -12.29 -10.61
CA ASP A 8 6.45 -13.51 -10.39
C ASP A 8 7.31 -13.39 -9.11
N ASN A 9 7.76 -12.18 -8.77
CA ASN A 9 8.61 -11.89 -7.61
C ASN A 9 7.82 -11.46 -6.35
N ASP A 10 6.49 -11.46 -6.38
CA ASP A 10 5.63 -11.03 -5.26
C ASP A 10 5.91 -9.59 -4.77
N GLN A 11 6.19 -8.68 -5.70
CA GLN A 11 6.59 -7.30 -5.39
C GLN A 11 5.42 -6.31 -5.31
N ILE A 12 4.17 -6.77 -5.44
CA ILE A 12 2.98 -5.91 -5.43
C ILE A 12 2.40 -5.88 -4.02
N VAL A 13 2.60 -4.78 -3.30
CA VAL A 13 2.25 -4.67 -1.89
C VAL A 13 0.79 -4.23 -1.70
N TRP A 14 0.32 -3.28 -2.51
CA TRP A 14 -1.06 -2.78 -2.43
C TRP A 14 -1.70 -2.63 -3.80
N ARG A 15 -3.01 -2.87 -3.83
CA ARG A 15 -3.89 -2.54 -4.95
C ARG A 15 -5.05 -1.68 -4.47
N TYR A 16 -5.49 -0.76 -5.32
CA TYR A 16 -6.78 -0.10 -5.13
C TYR A 16 -7.91 -1.10 -5.32
N VAL A 17 -8.91 -1.06 -4.44
CA VAL A 17 -10.07 -1.95 -4.45
C VAL A 17 -11.34 -1.20 -4.04
N ASN A 18 -12.49 -1.71 -4.46
CA ASN A 18 -13.80 -1.26 -3.97
C ASN A 18 -14.09 -1.81 -2.55
N GLU A 19 -15.26 -1.47 -2.02
CA GLU A 19 -15.76 -1.94 -0.71
C GLU A 19 -15.92 -3.46 -0.59
N HIS A 20 -15.95 -4.18 -1.72
CA HIS A 20 -15.99 -5.64 -1.79
C HIS A 20 -14.59 -6.26 -1.95
N SER A 21 -13.53 -5.46 -1.81
CA SER A 21 -12.13 -5.87 -2.00
C SER A 21 -11.79 -6.30 -3.44
N GLU A 22 -12.54 -5.80 -4.42
CA GLU A 22 -12.34 -6.09 -5.84
C GLU A 22 -11.58 -4.94 -6.53
N PRO A 23 -10.55 -5.22 -7.32
CA PRO A 23 -9.79 -4.21 -8.04
C PRO A 23 -10.53 -3.75 -9.31
N THR A 24 -11.44 -2.78 -9.17
CA THR A 24 -12.24 -2.25 -10.27
C THR A 24 -11.61 -0.99 -10.88
N LYS A 25 -11.98 -0.65 -12.12
CA LYS A 25 -11.50 0.56 -12.80
C LYS A 25 -11.91 1.83 -12.03
N GLU A 26 -13.09 1.82 -11.42
CA GLU A 26 -13.66 2.94 -10.67
C GLU A 26 -12.92 3.15 -9.34
N SER A 27 -12.41 2.07 -8.73
CA SER A 27 -11.60 2.15 -7.51
C SER A 27 -10.19 2.73 -7.74
N ASN A 28 -9.76 2.84 -8.99
CA ASN A 28 -8.42 3.23 -9.39
C ASN A 28 -8.31 4.73 -9.72
N PRO A 29 -7.79 5.57 -8.81
CA PRO A 29 -7.81 7.02 -8.98
C PRO A 29 -6.86 7.53 -10.08
N ASN A 30 -5.87 6.73 -10.50
CA ASN A 30 -4.79 7.17 -11.38
C ASN A 30 -4.63 6.30 -12.64
N GLY A 31 -5.45 5.27 -12.81
CA GLY A 31 -5.39 4.36 -13.96
C GLY A 31 -4.17 3.45 -13.97
N SER A 32 -3.51 3.23 -12.82
CA SER A 32 -2.39 2.29 -12.71
C SER A 32 -2.74 0.90 -13.24
N ILE A 33 -1.81 0.29 -13.97
CA ILE A 33 -1.93 -1.09 -14.46
C ILE A 33 -2.12 -2.03 -13.26
N ASP A 34 -3.04 -2.99 -13.39
CA ASP A 34 -3.40 -3.97 -12.35
C ASP A 34 -3.80 -3.35 -11.00
N ASN A 35 -4.26 -2.09 -11.01
CA ASN A 35 -4.65 -1.33 -9.83
C ASN A 35 -3.52 -1.15 -8.79
N ILE A 36 -2.26 -1.29 -9.21
CA ILE A 36 -1.11 -1.23 -8.31
C ILE A 36 -0.98 0.15 -7.66
N ALA A 37 -0.97 0.17 -6.33
CA ALA A 37 -0.84 1.36 -5.50
C ALA A 37 0.55 1.47 -4.83
N GLY A 38 1.26 0.35 -4.70
CA GLY A 38 2.63 0.33 -4.18
C GLY A 38 3.34 -1.00 -4.45
N ILE A 39 4.67 -0.93 -4.54
CA ILE A 39 5.57 -2.05 -4.81
C ILE A 39 6.76 -2.04 -3.86
N CYS A 40 7.47 -3.16 -3.74
CA CYS A 40 8.73 -3.27 -3.00
C CYS A 40 9.91 -3.69 -3.89
N ASN A 41 11.14 -3.55 -3.39
CA ASN A 41 12.31 -4.19 -3.99
C ASN A 41 12.31 -5.72 -3.78
N LEU A 42 13.24 -6.43 -4.41
CA LEU A 42 13.34 -7.89 -4.32
C LEU A 42 13.58 -8.40 -2.89
N GLU A 43 14.31 -7.62 -2.09
CA GLU A 43 14.59 -7.94 -0.69
C GLU A 43 13.41 -7.60 0.25
N GLY A 44 12.36 -6.95 -0.25
CA GLY A 44 11.15 -6.61 0.51
C GLY A 44 11.33 -5.54 1.60
N ASN A 45 12.50 -4.92 1.72
CA ASN A 45 12.84 -3.96 2.77
C ASN A 45 12.77 -2.48 2.33
N VAL A 46 12.48 -2.21 1.06
CA VAL A 46 12.22 -0.89 0.51
C VAL A 46 10.88 -0.91 -0.19
N VAL A 47 9.97 -0.02 0.22
CA VAL A 47 8.61 0.07 -0.32
C VAL A 47 8.38 1.45 -0.91
N GLY A 48 7.88 1.49 -2.14
CA GLY A 48 7.38 2.70 -2.79
C GLY A 48 5.86 2.61 -2.95
N LEU A 49 5.15 3.67 -2.56
CA LEU A 49 3.68 3.72 -2.65
C LEU A 49 3.20 5.12 -3.07
N MET A 50 2.04 5.16 -3.72
CA MET A 50 1.35 6.40 -4.11
C MET A 50 0.38 6.93 -3.04
N PRO A 51 -0.35 6.10 -2.26
CA PRO A 51 -1.15 6.60 -1.15
C PRO A 51 -0.30 7.32 -0.09
N HIS A 52 -0.93 8.26 0.62
CA HIS A 52 -0.29 9.07 1.66
C HIS A 52 -0.76 8.63 3.07
N PRO A 53 -0.25 7.50 3.63
CA PRO A 53 -0.66 7.03 4.95
C PRO A 53 -0.30 8.01 6.06
N GLU A 54 0.72 8.86 5.87
CA GLU A 54 1.11 9.91 6.81
C GLU A 54 0.01 10.96 6.99
N ARG A 55 -0.80 11.22 5.96
CA ARG A 55 -1.94 12.15 6.03
C ARG A 55 -3.19 11.53 6.63
N ALA A 56 -3.20 10.21 6.79
CA ALA A 56 -4.31 9.43 7.37
C ALA A 56 -3.90 8.74 8.69
N ALA A 57 -2.82 9.19 9.32
CA ALA A 57 -2.31 8.63 10.57
C ALA A 57 -2.99 9.18 11.82
N GLU A 58 -3.69 10.30 11.70
CA GLU A 58 -4.49 10.92 12.77
C GLU A 58 -5.92 11.14 12.28
N SER A 59 -6.91 10.81 13.12
CA SER A 59 -8.33 10.90 12.76
C SER A 59 -8.75 12.32 12.36
N ILE A 60 -8.19 13.35 13.00
CA ILE A 60 -8.50 14.75 12.69
C ILE A 60 -8.02 15.21 11.30
N LEU A 61 -7.05 14.51 10.70
CA LEU A 61 -6.51 14.84 9.38
C LEU A 61 -7.16 14.03 8.26
N SER A 62 -7.81 12.91 8.60
CA SER A 62 -8.47 12.01 7.66
C SER A 62 -9.89 12.49 7.32
N PRO A 63 -10.30 12.52 6.03
CA PRO A 63 -11.68 12.84 5.67
C PRO A 63 -12.71 11.81 6.15
N TRP A 64 -12.23 10.65 6.64
CA TRP A 64 -13.04 9.56 7.15
C TRP A 64 -13.04 9.47 8.68
N GLU A 65 -12.42 10.43 9.37
CA GLU A 65 -12.28 10.43 10.84
C GLU A 65 -11.61 9.16 11.41
N THR A 66 -10.78 8.50 10.60
CA THR A 66 -10.03 7.28 10.95
C THR A 66 -8.53 7.53 11.07
N ASP A 67 -7.82 6.65 11.79
CA ASP A 67 -6.37 6.67 11.93
C ASP A 67 -5.68 5.49 11.20
N HIS A 68 -6.34 4.90 10.20
CA HIS A 68 -5.88 3.66 9.54
C HIS A 68 -4.49 3.79 8.90
N GLY A 69 -4.09 4.99 8.47
CA GLY A 69 -2.73 5.25 7.97
C GLY A 69 -1.65 4.95 9.00
N ARG A 70 -1.97 4.99 10.30
CA ARG A 70 -1.06 4.63 11.39
C ARG A 70 -0.65 3.16 11.36
N LEU A 71 -1.48 2.27 10.81
CA LEU A 71 -1.17 0.84 10.70
C LEU A 71 0.09 0.59 9.85
N TYR A 72 0.33 1.44 8.85
CA TYR A 72 1.55 1.39 8.04
C TYR A 72 2.82 1.62 8.89
N PHE A 73 2.82 2.62 9.76
CA PHE A 73 3.99 2.90 10.60
C PHE A 73 4.15 1.88 11.73
N LYS A 74 3.04 1.36 12.27
CA LYS A 74 3.05 0.26 13.24
C LYS A 74 3.66 -1.01 12.66
N SER A 75 3.44 -1.31 11.37
CA SER A 75 4.06 -2.50 10.76
C SER A 75 5.59 -2.37 10.68
N ILE A 76 6.10 -1.17 10.38
CA ILE A 76 7.56 -0.89 10.39
C ILE A 76 8.13 -1.03 11.80
N GLU A 77 7.44 -0.47 12.79
CA GLU A 77 7.83 -0.61 14.20
C GLU A 77 7.89 -2.08 14.62
N ASN A 78 6.86 -2.87 14.28
CA ASN A 78 6.80 -4.29 14.59
C ASN A 78 7.94 -5.07 13.91
N PHE A 79 8.17 -4.82 12.63
CA PHE A 79 9.27 -5.44 11.89
C PHE A 79 10.62 -5.15 12.55
N HIS A 80 10.88 -3.89 12.93
CA HIS A 80 12.11 -3.53 13.61
C HIS A 80 12.26 -4.22 14.98
N ARG A 81 11.17 -4.36 15.73
CA ARG A 81 11.15 -5.05 17.03
C ARG A 81 11.43 -6.55 16.92
N GLU A 82 10.97 -7.20 15.86
CA GLU A 82 11.19 -8.63 15.62
C GLU A 82 12.62 -8.95 15.15
N MET A 83 13.32 -7.97 14.57
CA MET A 83 14.71 -8.11 14.12
C MET A 83 15.76 -7.84 15.21
N MET A 84 15.35 -7.35 16.38
CA MET A 84 16.21 -7.02 17.53
C MET A 84 16.05 -8.07 18.63
#